data_AF-B9MPN7-F1
#
_entry.id   AF-B9MPN7-F1
#
_cell.length_a   1.000
_cell.length_b   1.000
_cell.length_c   1.000
_cell.angle_alpha   90.00
_cell.angle_beta   90.00
_cell.angle_gamma   90.00
#
_symmetry.space_group_name_H-M   'P 1'
#
loop_
_entity.id
_entity.type
_entity.pdbx_description
1 polymer ?
#
loop_
_entity_poly.entity_id
_entity_poly.type
_entity_poly.pdbx_seq_one_letter_code
_entity_poly.pdbx_strand_id
1 'polypeptide(L)'
;MYRIFCENYYNYIKNFKNKSAKDEYRYKIAKVFGLIVNPQKFYKEKSKNSETYQNLCDLLYYMKENIHRYPKFKAFLWTLESRQIEPVYCGKTPQNVLEEQAKLANMFLNLMYWE
;
A
#
# COMPACT_ATOMS: atom_id res chain seq x y z
N MET A 1 9.91 8.69 -5.94
CA MET A 1 8.52 8.22 -5.69
C MET A 1 8.46 7.09 -4.68
N TYR A 2 9.12 5.94 -4.90
CA TYR A 2 9.14 4.84 -3.93
C TYR A 2 9.76 5.20 -2.57
N ARG A 3 10.91 5.89 -2.55
CA ARG A 3 11.53 6.37 -1.30
C ARG A 3 10.57 7.24 -0.48
N ILE A 4 9.97 8.25 -1.12
CA ILE A 4 8.98 9.16 -0.50
C ILE A 4 7.79 8.36 0.05
N PHE A 5 7.28 7.40 -0.72
CA PHE A 5 6.21 6.52 -0.26
C PHE A 5 6.60 5.74 1.01
N CYS A 6 7.80 5.15 1.02
CA CYS A 6 8.31 4.43 2.18
C CYS A 6 8.45 5.32 3.42
N GLU A 7 9.05 6.50 3.27
CA GLU A 7 9.24 7.47 4.35
C GLU A 7 7.88 7.91 4.92
N ASN A 8 6.93 8.27 4.06
CA ASN A 8 5.58 8.67 4.46
C ASN A 8 4.83 7.54 5.16
N TYR A 9 4.95 6.30 4.67
CA TYR A 9 4.36 5.14 5.33
C TYR A 9 4.95 4.94 6.74
N TYR A 10 6.28 5.00 6.89
CA TYR A 10 6.92 4.82 8.20
C TYR A 10 6.52 5.92 9.19
N ASN A 11 6.47 7.17 8.73
CA ASN A 11 5.99 8.30 9.53
C ASN A 11 4.52 8.11 9.94
N TYR A 12 3.67 7.71 9.01
CA TYR A 12 2.27 7.42 9.27
C TYR A 12 2.11 6.36 10.35
N ILE A 13 2.79 5.21 10.20
CA ILE A 13 2.72 4.10 11.16
C ILE A 13 3.30 4.46 12.53
N LYS A 14 4.33 5.32 12.58
CA LYS A 14 4.93 5.81 13.84
C LYS A 14 3.91 6.54 14.71
N ASN A 15 2.93 7.23 14.11
CA ASN A 15 1.88 7.93 14.84
C ASN A 15 0.92 6.99 15.60
N PHE A 16 0.93 5.68 15.27
CA PHE A 16 0.07 4.66 15.91
C PHE A 16 0.87 3.73 16.84
N LYS A 17 2.00 4.17 17.39
CA LYS A 17 2.85 3.33 18.26
C LYS A 17 2.17 2.88 19.55
N ASN A 18 1.24 3.67 20.11
CA ASN A 18 0.50 3.34 21.33
C ASN A 18 -0.55 2.24 21.09
N LYS A 19 -0.77 1.34 22.06
CA LYS A 19 -1.62 0.14 21.89
C LYS A 19 -3.06 0.47 21.44
N SER A 20 -3.68 1.51 22.00
CA SER A 20 -5.02 1.95 21.63
C SER A 20 -5.14 2.41 20.17
N ALA A 21 -4.10 3.04 19.63
CA ALA A 21 -4.07 3.55 18.27
C ALA A 21 -3.94 2.44 17.20
N LYS A 22 -3.52 1.23 17.59
CA LYS A 22 -3.37 0.09 16.66
C LYS A 22 -4.68 -0.60 16.33
N ASP A 23 -5.75 -0.33 17.07
CA ASP A 23 -7.08 -0.84 16.76
C ASP A 23 -7.85 0.09 15.81
N GLU A 24 -7.31 1.28 15.54
CA GLU A 24 -7.89 2.23 14.61
C GLU A 24 -7.96 1.66 13.19
N TYR A 25 -9.11 1.88 12.55
CA TYR A 25 -9.37 1.48 11.17
C TYR A 25 -8.26 1.95 10.22
N ARG A 26 -7.82 3.20 10.39
CA ARG A 26 -6.73 3.84 9.62
C ARG A 26 -5.41 3.07 9.70
N TYR A 27 -5.04 2.60 10.88
CA TYR A 27 -3.85 1.77 11.05
C TYR A 27 -4.02 0.40 10.37
N LYS A 28 -5.20 -0.21 10.51
CA LYS A 28 -5.51 -1.54 9.91
C LYS A 28 -5.42 -1.50 8.38
N ILE A 29 -6.03 -0.52 7.73
CA ILE A 29 -5.98 -0.41 6.26
C ILE A 29 -4.56 -0.10 5.76
N ALA A 30 -3.75 0.63 6.52
CA ALA A 30 -2.39 0.99 6.14
C ALA A 30 -1.40 -0.17 6.19
N LYS A 31 -1.65 -1.21 7.01
CA LYS A 31 -0.71 -2.32 7.22
C LYS A 31 -0.27 -3.03 5.94
N VAL A 32 -1.14 -3.06 4.93
CA VAL A 32 -0.86 -3.71 3.64
C VAL A 32 0.38 -3.11 2.96
N PHE A 33 0.60 -1.80 3.11
CA PHE A 33 1.77 -1.10 2.56
C PHE A 33 3.09 -1.53 3.21
N GLY A 34 3.02 -2.18 4.38
CA GLY A 34 4.16 -2.81 5.02
C GLY A 34 4.83 -3.89 4.15
N LEU A 35 4.10 -4.49 3.20
CA LEU A 35 4.67 -5.41 2.22
C LEU A 35 5.42 -4.67 1.11
N ILE A 36 4.95 -3.49 0.70
CA ILE A 36 5.66 -2.67 -0.30
C ILE A 36 7.02 -2.24 0.24
N VAL A 37 7.07 -1.72 1.47
CA VAL A 37 8.30 -1.12 2.02
C VAL A 37 9.32 -2.15 2.54
N ASN A 38 8.93 -3.43 2.66
CA ASN A 38 9.78 -4.51 3.15
C ASN A 38 9.73 -5.71 2.18
N PRO A 39 10.67 -5.80 1.22
CA PRO A 39 10.69 -6.87 0.22
C PRO A 39 10.77 -8.27 0.82
N GLN A 40 11.54 -8.48 1.90
CA GLN A 40 11.64 -9.79 2.54
C GLN A 40 10.28 -10.23 3.10
N LYS A 41 9.54 -9.29 3.70
CA LYS A 41 8.17 -9.54 4.18
C LYS A 41 7.22 -9.84 3.01
N PHE A 42 7.32 -9.10 1.91
CA PHE A 42 6.53 -9.38 0.71
C PHE A 42 6.72 -10.82 0.21
N TYR A 43 7.97 -11.26 -0.01
CA TYR A 43 8.21 -12.62 -0.51
C TYR A 43 7.76 -13.71 0.46
N LYS A 44 7.90 -13.48 1.77
CA LYS A 44 7.41 -14.39 2.81
C LYS A 44 5.88 -14.49 2.83
N GLU A 45 5.17 -13.39 2.65
CA GLU A 45 3.70 -13.40 2.61
C GLU A 45 3.17 -13.91 1.27
N LYS A 46 3.88 -13.63 0.17
CA LYS A 46 3.62 -14.19 -1.17
C LYS A 46 3.73 -15.71 -1.18
N SER A 47 4.79 -16.29 -0.60
CA SER A 47 4.95 -17.76 -0.57
C SER A 47 3.89 -18.46 0.27
N LYS A 48 3.31 -17.76 1.26
CA LYS A 48 2.19 -18.25 2.07
C LYS A 48 0.83 -18.02 1.44
N ASN A 49 0.76 -17.25 0.35
CA ASN A 49 -0.49 -16.75 -0.21
C ASN A 49 -1.40 -16.13 0.87
N SER A 50 -0.83 -15.31 1.76
CA SER A 50 -1.56 -14.81 2.92
C SER A 50 -2.62 -13.79 2.54
N GLU A 51 -3.59 -13.57 3.44
CA GLU A 51 -4.63 -12.56 3.26
C GLU A 51 -4.02 -11.15 3.07
N THR A 52 -2.95 -10.82 3.81
CA THR A 52 -2.29 -9.50 3.63
C THR A 52 -1.64 -9.37 2.25
N TYR A 53 -1.09 -10.46 1.70
CA TYR A 53 -0.56 -10.47 0.33
C TYR A 53 -1.67 -10.33 -0.70
N GLN A 54 -2.75 -11.11 -0.60
CA GLN A 54 -3.91 -11.03 -1.48
C GLN A 54 -4.52 -9.62 -1.45
N ASN A 55 -4.59 -9.00 -0.27
CA ASN A 55 -5.09 -7.64 -0.13
C ASN A 55 -4.17 -6.61 -0.82
N LEU A 56 -2.85 -6.80 -0.76
CA LEU A 56 -1.94 -5.96 -1.53
C LEU A 56 -2.18 -6.14 -3.04
N CYS A 57 -2.32 -7.38 -3.49
CA CYS A 57 -2.55 -7.70 -4.89
C CYS A 57 -3.84 -7.05 -5.43
N ASP A 58 -4.95 -7.18 -4.71
CA ASP A 58 -6.22 -6.51 -5.04
C ASP A 58 -6.08 -4.98 -5.05
N LEU A 59 -5.34 -4.41 -4.09
CA LEU A 59 -5.07 -2.98 -4.06
C LEU A 59 -4.27 -2.51 -5.29
N LEU A 60 -3.21 -3.21 -5.65
CA LEU A 60 -2.41 -2.86 -6.84
C LEU A 60 -3.23 -2.99 -8.12
N TYR A 61 -4.10 -3.99 -8.20
CA TYR A 61 -5.05 -4.14 -9.31
C TYR A 61 -6.02 -2.96 -9.36
N TYR A 62 -6.63 -2.62 -8.22
CA TYR A 62 -7.51 -1.46 -8.10
C TYR A 62 -6.81 -0.15 -8.49
N MET A 63 -5.56 0.05 -8.07
CA MET A 63 -4.76 1.22 -8.44
C MET A 63 -4.54 1.31 -9.95
N LYS A 64 -4.31 0.17 -10.62
CA LYS A 64 -4.15 0.09 -12.08
C LYS A 64 -5.41 0.54 -12.81
N GLU A 65 -6.58 0.07 -12.36
CA GLU A 65 -7.88 0.47 -12.94
C GLU A 65 -8.24 1.94 -12.68
N ASN A 66 -7.62 2.57 -11.67
CA ASN A 66 -7.92 3.93 -11.24
C ASN A 66 -6.81 4.95 -11.54
N ILE A 67 -5.91 4.67 -12.49
CA ILE A 67 -4.83 5.60 -12.88
C ILE A 67 -5.39 6.97 -13.33
N HIS A 68 -6.53 7.01 -14.00
CA HIS A 68 -7.15 8.28 -14.42
C HIS A 68 -7.57 9.16 -13.24
N ARG A 69 -8.00 8.55 -12.14
CA ARG A 69 -8.39 9.25 -10.90
C ARG A 69 -7.17 9.65 -10.07
N TYR A 70 -6.10 8.86 -10.11
CA TYR A 70 -4.87 9.08 -9.36
C TYR A 70 -3.64 8.96 -10.27
N PRO A 71 -3.27 10.01 -11.02
CA PRO A 71 -2.23 9.91 -12.07
C PRO A 71 -0.88 9.39 -11.59
N LYS A 72 -0.50 9.67 -10.33
CA LYS A 72 0.75 9.19 -9.73
C LYS A 72 0.81 7.67 -9.56
N PHE A 73 -0.32 6.97 -9.61
CA PHE A 73 -0.35 5.51 -9.52
C PHE A 73 0.38 4.86 -10.68
N LYS A 74 0.31 5.40 -11.90
CA LYS A 74 1.00 4.85 -13.06
C LYS A 74 2.51 4.72 -12.83
N ALA A 75 3.15 5.83 -12.46
CA ALA A 75 4.58 5.85 -12.19
C ALA A 75 4.96 5.03 -10.95
N PHE A 76 4.08 4.99 -9.94
CA PHE A 76 4.32 4.19 -8.75
C PHE A 76 4.26 2.69 -9.04
N LEU A 77 3.25 2.22 -9.79
CA LEU A 77 3.11 0.83 -10.22
C LEU A 77 4.32 0.38 -11.05
N TRP A 78 4.80 1.19 -12.00
CA TRP A 78 6.05 0.89 -12.72
C TRP A 78 7.25 0.73 -11.79
N THR A 79 7.31 1.52 -10.72
CA THR A 79 8.37 1.41 -9.72
C THR A 79 8.26 0.11 -8.92
N LEU A 80 7.05 -0.41 -8.71
CA LEU A 80 6.82 -1.69 -8.04
C LEU A 80 7.11 -2.89 -8.95
N GLU A 81 6.73 -2.80 -10.23
CA GLU A 81 7.05 -3.82 -11.25
C GLU A 81 8.55 -4.04 -11.37
N SER A 82 9.36 -2.98 -11.34
CA SER A 82 10.84 -3.09 -11.34
C SER A 82 11.40 -3.84 -10.11
N ARG A 83 10.57 -4.09 -9.09
CA ARG A 83 10.88 -4.83 -7.85
C ARG A 83 10.16 -6.18 -7.79
N GLN A 84 9.55 -6.62 -8.89
CA GLN A 84 8.76 -7.85 -9.01
C GLN A 84 7.52 -7.87 -8.09
N ILE A 85 7.00 -6.68 -7.78
CA ILE A 85 5.72 -6.50 -7.07
C ILE A 85 4.69 -6.11 -8.11
N GLU A 86 3.85 -7.07 -8.50
CA GLU A 86 2.93 -6.93 -9.62
C GLU A 86 1.45 -6.97 -9.18
N PRO A 87 0.55 -6.27 -9.88
CA PRO A 87 -0.89 -6.37 -9.65
C PRO A 87 -1.41 -7.75 -10.03
N VAL A 88 -2.08 -8.43 -9.10
CA VAL A 88 -2.78 -9.70 -9.33
C VAL A 88 -4.18 -9.56 -8.76
N TYR A 89 -5.21 -9.91 -9.54
CA TYR A 89 -6.57 -9.89 -9.02
C TYR A 89 -6.86 -11.16 -8.20
N CYS A 90 -7.26 -11.00 -6.94
CA CYS A 90 -7.63 -12.08 -6.03
C CYS A 90 -9.11 -12.02 -5.63
N GLY A 91 -9.74 -10.85 -5.66
CA GLY A 91 -11.16 -10.64 -5.35
C GLY A 91 -11.51 -10.88 -3.88
N LYS A 92 -10.57 -10.62 -2.95
CA LYS A 92 -10.72 -10.89 -1.51
C LYS A 92 -10.94 -9.62 -0.70
N THR A 93 -10.44 -8.48 -1.17
CA THR A 93 -10.59 -7.21 -0.45
C THR A 93 -11.89 -6.51 -0.85
N PRO A 94 -12.73 -6.10 0.12
CA PRO A 94 -13.92 -5.30 -0.15
C PRO A 94 -13.59 -3.96 -0.83
N GLN A 95 -14.44 -3.55 -1.77
CA GLN A 95 -14.27 -2.32 -2.55
C GLN A 95 -14.05 -1.06 -1.69
N ASN A 96 -14.82 -0.90 -0.61
CA ASN A 96 -14.69 0.25 0.29
C ASN A 96 -13.33 0.30 0.99
N VAL A 97 -12.73 -0.86 1.28
CA VAL A 97 -11.38 -0.93 1.86
C VAL A 97 -10.33 -0.55 0.81
N LEU A 98 -10.48 -1.04 -0.43
CA LEU A 98 -9.61 -0.70 -1.56
C LEU A 98 -9.62 0.80 -1.84
N GLU A 99 -10.78 1.44 -1.80
CA GLU A 99 -10.94 2.88 -1.98
C GLU A 99 -10.19 3.68 -0.92
N GLU A 100 -10.34 3.33 0.37
CA GLU A 100 -9.65 4.01 1.46
C GLU A 100 -8.14 3.78 1.43
N GLN A 101 -7.70 2.56 1.10
CA GLN A 101 -6.29 2.25 0.88
C GLN A 101 -5.72 3.06 -0.28
N ALA A 102 -6.41 3.15 -1.41
CA ALA A 102 -5.97 3.93 -2.55
C ALA A 102 -5.86 5.43 -2.22
N LYS A 103 -6.83 6.00 -1.50
CA LYS A 103 -6.73 7.39 -1.00
C LYS A 103 -5.49 7.58 -0.15
N LEU A 104 -5.19 6.63 0.75
CA LEU A 104 -4.01 6.69 1.61
C LEU A 104 -2.71 6.55 0.81
N ALA A 105 -2.65 5.64 -0.17
CA ALA A 105 -1.51 5.50 -1.07
C ALA A 105 -1.27 6.81 -1.86
N ASN A 106 -2.34 7.41 -2.40
CA ASN A 106 -2.26 8.69 -3.09
C ASN A 106 -1.76 9.81 -2.16
N MET A 107 -2.20 9.83 -0.90
CA MET A 107 -1.68 10.76 0.10
C MET A 107 -0.16 10.57 0.29
N PHE A 108 0.32 9.34 0.46
CA PHE A 108 1.76 9.05 0.58
C PHE A 108 2.58 9.42 -0.67
N LEU A 109 1.98 9.38 -1.87
CA LEU A 109 2.64 9.78 -3.11
C LEU A 109 2.61 11.31 -3.35
N ASN A 110 1.76 12.03 -2.62
CA ASN A 110 1.61 13.49 -2.76
C ASN A 110 2.29 14.29 -1.66
N LEU A 111 2.44 13.73 -0.46
CA LEU A 111 3.18 14.37 0.62
C LEU A 111 4.68 14.41 0.26
N MET A 112 5.17 15.57 -0.18
CA MET A 112 6.58 15.90 -0.02
C MET A 112 6.72 16.58 1.34
N TYR A 113 7.33 15.90 2.30
CA TYR A 113 7.99 16.64 3.38
C TYR A 113 9.15 17.37 2.72
N TRP A 114 8.97 18.66 2.45
CA TRP A 114 10.11 19.56 2.23
C TRP A 114 10.86 19.58 3.56
N GLU A 115 12.13 19.19 3.53
CA GLU A 115 13.06 19.44 4.64
C GLU A 115 13.21 20.94 4.89
#